data_AF-A0AA40FPK0-F1
#
_entry.id   AF-A0AA40FPK0-F1
#
_cell.length_a   1.000
_cell.length_b   1.000
_cell.length_c   1.000
_cell.angle_alpha   90.00
_cell.angle_beta   90.00
_cell.angle_gamma   90.00
#
_symmetry.space_group_name_H-M   'P 1'
#
loop_
_entity.id
_entity.type
_entity.pdbx_description
1 polymer ?
#
loop_
_entity_poly.entity_id
_entity_poly.type
_entity_poly.pdbx_seq_one_letter_code
_entity_poly.pdbx_strand_id
1 'polypeptide(L)'
;MTPKSLLRHPMAISPFSDMESGTSFKPLLSDPYVKLGNIQKVLMCSGKVYYDLITEREGKQLEDKIAIIRIEQICPFPYHLLAQEMMKYPNAKVQRSNFSLV
;
A
#
# COMPACT_ATOMS: atom_id res chain seq x y z
N MET A 1 -3.54 -2.61 -14.93
CA MET A 1 -2.86 -3.78 -15.55
C MET A 1 -3.38 -5.04 -14.91
N THR A 2 -3.83 -6.01 -15.69
CA THR A 2 -4.30 -7.31 -15.17
C THR A 2 -3.13 -8.13 -14.67
N PRO A 3 -3.18 -8.68 -13.45
CA PRO A 3 -2.05 -9.40 -12.89
C PRO A 3 -1.88 -10.78 -13.53
N LYS A 4 -0.63 -11.15 -13.84
CA LYS A 4 -0.25 -12.51 -14.28
C LYS A 4 0.39 -13.32 -13.15
N SER A 5 1.38 -12.74 -12.45
CA SER A 5 2.06 -13.40 -11.34
C SER A 5 1.21 -13.49 -10.07
N LEU A 6 0.32 -12.52 -9.82
CA LEU A 6 -0.46 -12.50 -8.58
C LEU A 6 -1.56 -13.58 -8.53
N LEU A 7 -1.91 -14.21 -9.66
CA LEU A 7 -2.94 -15.25 -9.71
C LEU A 7 -2.64 -16.47 -8.82
N ARG A 8 -1.38 -16.67 -8.45
CA ARG A 8 -0.92 -17.79 -7.60
C ARG A 8 -0.06 -17.32 -6.43
N HIS A 9 0.00 -16.02 -6.17
CA HIS A 9 0.88 -15.49 -5.12
C HIS A 9 0.22 -15.74 -3.75
N PRO A 10 0.92 -16.36 -2.77
CA PRO A 10 0.31 -16.80 -1.51
C PRO A 10 -0.23 -15.63 -0.67
N MET A 11 0.39 -14.46 -0.76
CA MET A 11 -0.08 -13.25 -0.06
C MET A 11 -1.20 -12.50 -0.81
N ALA A 12 -1.53 -12.90 -2.04
CA ALA A 12 -2.56 -12.25 -2.86
C ALA A 12 -3.90 -12.97 -2.76
N ILE A 13 -4.35 -13.19 -1.52
CA ILE A 13 -5.62 -13.85 -1.18
C ILE A 13 -6.54 -12.88 -0.44
N SER A 14 -7.85 -13.05 -0.60
CA SER A 14 -8.86 -12.25 0.08
C SER A 14 -9.91 -13.18 0.72
N PRO A 15 -10.33 -12.92 1.97
CA PRO A 15 -11.44 -13.63 2.59
C PRO A 15 -12.78 -13.26 1.92
N PHE A 16 -13.78 -14.13 2.03
CA PHE A 16 -15.12 -13.86 1.51
C PHE A 16 -15.77 -12.60 2.12
N SER A 17 -15.44 -12.29 3.37
CA SER A 17 -15.91 -11.10 4.07
C SER A 17 -15.56 -9.79 3.36
N ASP A 18 -14.47 -9.76 2.56
CA ASP A 18 -14.09 -8.58 1.79
C ASP A 18 -15.00 -8.35 0.56
N MET A 19 -15.87 -9.30 0.24
CA MET A 19 -16.79 -9.28 -0.92
C MET A 19 -18.26 -9.35 -0.51
N GLU A 20 -18.57 -9.22 0.79
CA GLU A 20 -19.94 -9.23 1.30
C GLU A 20 -20.68 -7.92 0.99
N SER A 21 -22.00 -7.94 1.20
CA SER A 21 -22.83 -6.74 1.06
C SER A 21 -22.38 -5.64 2.01
N GLY A 22 -22.20 -4.43 1.49
CA GLY A 22 -21.69 -3.29 2.26
C GLY A 22 -20.18 -3.05 2.11
N THR A 23 -19.45 -3.93 1.42
CA THR A 23 -18.07 -3.62 0.99
C THR A 23 -18.07 -2.88 -0.35
N SER A 24 -16.96 -2.19 -0.63
CA SER A 24 -16.76 -1.49 -1.88
C SER A 24 -15.30 -1.57 -2.30
N PHE A 25 -15.04 -1.25 -3.57
CA PHE A 25 -13.67 -1.01 -4.03
C PHE A 25 -12.99 0.06 -3.16
N LYS A 26 -11.72 -0.18 -2.83
CA LYS A 26 -10.89 0.70 -2.01
C LYS A 26 -9.85 1.36 -2.92
N PRO A 27 -10.00 2.66 -3.25
CA PRO A 27 -9.04 3.37 -4.13
C PRO A 27 -7.62 3.44 -3.56
N LEU A 28 -7.50 3.33 -2.24
CA LEU A 28 -6.27 3.33 -1.48
C LEU A 28 -6.37 2.25 -0.39
N LEU A 29 -5.30 1.49 -0.17
CA LEU A 29 -5.16 0.57 0.94
C LEU A 29 -4.04 1.04 1.86
N SER A 30 -4.37 1.22 3.14
CA SER A 30 -3.43 1.48 4.24
C SER A 30 -2.51 0.27 4.45
N ASP A 31 -1.39 0.49 5.13
CA ASP A 31 -0.45 -0.57 5.50
C ASP A 31 -0.95 -1.37 6.72
N PRO A 32 -1.28 -2.66 6.58
CA PRO A 32 -1.80 -3.44 7.70
C PRO A 32 -0.69 -3.97 8.62
N TYR A 33 0.58 -3.90 8.21
CA TYR A 33 1.70 -4.49 8.97
C TYR A 33 2.60 -3.44 9.63
N VAL A 34 2.32 -2.15 9.43
CA VAL A 34 3.04 -1.06 10.08
C VAL A 34 2.87 -1.16 11.60
N LYS A 35 3.98 -1.06 12.34
CA LYS A 35 3.96 -1.07 13.81
C LYS A 35 3.85 0.36 14.34
N LEU A 36 3.30 0.50 15.55
CA LEU A 36 3.32 1.78 16.26
C LEU A 36 4.78 2.20 16.50
N GLY A 37 5.22 3.20 15.75
CA GLY A 37 6.60 3.64 15.72
C GLY A 37 6.74 5.02 15.08
N ASN A 38 7.92 5.61 15.18
CA ASN A 38 8.21 6.88 14.52
C ASN A 38 8.53 6.62 13.05
N ILE A 39 7.48 6.47 12.24
CA ILE A 39 7.59 6.22 10.81
C ILE A 39 8.38 7.36 10.16
N GLN A 40 9.51 7.00 9.57
CA GLN A 40 10.46 7.93 8.96
C GLN A 40 10.21 8.08 7.46
N LYS A 41 9.58 7.08 6.83
CA LYS A 41 9.34 7.06 5.40
C LYS A 41 8.01 6.42 5.05
N VAL A 42 7.30 7.04 4.10
CA VAL A 42 6.13 6.46 3.45
C VAL A 42 6.46 6.15 2.00
N LEU A 43 6.29 4.90 1.61
CA LEU A 43 6.38 4.42 0.24
C LEU A 43 4.97 4.28 -0.34
N MET A 44 4.74 4.86 -1.51
CA MET A 44 3.49 4.68 -2.26
C MET A 44 3.76 3.77 -3.45
N CYS A 45 2.92 2.76 -3.64
CA CYS A 45 3.07 1.81 -4.75
C CYS A 45 1.71 1.42 -5.34
N SER A 46 1.73 0.72 -6.47
CA SER A 46 0.52 0.20 -7.11
C SER A 46 0.79 -1.18 -7.72
N GLY A 47 -0.18 -2.10 -7.59
CA GLY A 47 -0.08 -3.44 -8.13
C GLY A 47 1.02 -4.30 -7.50
N LYS A 48 1.64 -5.17 -8.32
CA LYS A 48 2.45 -6.30 -7.84
C LYS A 48 3.70 -5.93 -7.02
N VAL A 49 4.28 -4.75 -7.26
CA VAL A 49 5.51 -4.31 -6.58
C VAL A 49 5.32 -4.20 -5.06
N TYR A 50 4.08 -4.09 -4.59
CA TYR A 50 3.74 -4.15 -3.17
C TYR A 50 4.31 -5.38 -2.46
N TYR A 51 4.22 -6.56 -3.08
CA TYR A 51 4.66 -7.80 -2.44
C TYR A 51 6.18 -7.87 -2.31
N ASP A 52 6.90 -7.37 -3.31
CA ASP A 52 8.36 -7.25 -3.26
C ASP A 52 8.80 -6.28 -2.15
N LEU A 53 8.12 -5.12 -2.05
CA LEU A 53 8.38 -4.13 -1.00
C LEU A 53 8.10 -4.64 0.41
N ILE A 54 7.02 -5.42 0.60
CA ILE A 54 6.73 -6.04 1.89
C ILE A 54 7.82 -7.03 2.28
N THR A 55 8.21 -7.90 1.36
CA THR A 55 9.22 -8.94 1.61
C THR A 55 10.56 -8.31 1.99
N GLU A 56 10.98 -7.28 1.26
CA GLU A 56 12.21 -6.52 1.55
C GLU A 56 12.14 -5.75 2.88
N ARG A 57 10.97 -5.19 3.22
CA ARG A 57 10.78 -4.49 4.49
C ARG A 57 10.87 -5.46 5.67
N GLU A 58 10.18 -6.60 5.57
CA GLU A 58 10.14 -7.64 6.60
C GLU A 58 11.53 -8.25 6.81
N GLY A 59 12.24 -8.57 5.73
CA GLY A 59 13.60 -9.09 5.80
C GLY A 59 14.61 -8.13 6.47
N LYS A 60 14.29 -6.82 6.51
CA LYS A 60 15.10 -5.78 7.16
C LYS A 60 14.52 -5.31 8.50
N GLN A 61 13.38 -5.85 8.94
CA GLN A 61 12.70 -5.49 10.19
C GLN A 61 12.42 -3.98 10.29
N LEU A 62 11.86 -3.40 9.21
CA LEU A 62 11.65 -1.95 9.09
C LEU A 62 10.18 -1.54 9.27
N GLU A 63 9.33 -2.38 9.88
CA GLU A 63 7.89 -2.10 10.04
C GLU A 63 7.60 -0.91 11.00
N ASP A 64 8.55 -0.53 11.84
CA ASP A 64 8.50 0.61 12.75
C ASP A 64 9.02 1.92 12.12
N LYS A 65 9.62 1.84 10.92
CA LYS A 65 10.27 2.96 10.23
C LYS A 65 9.66 3.27 8.87
N ILE A 66 9.11 2.27 8.17
CA ILE A 66 8.61 2.39 6.81
C ILE A 66 7.16 1.89 6.72
N ALA A 67 6.28 2.79 6.29
CA ALA A 67 4.91 2.45 5.89
C ALA A 67 4.82 2.32 4.36
N ILE A 68 4.01 1.38 3.87
CA ILE A 68 3.77 1.09 2.46
C ILE A 68 2.28 1.27 2.18
N ILE A 69 1.93 2.33 1.45
CA ILE A 69 0.56 2.63 1.02
C ILE A 69 0.35 2.15 -0.42
N ARG A 70 -0.75 1.45 -0.67
CA ARG A 70 -1.12 1.04 -2.03
C ARG A 70 -2.15 1.99 -2.62
N ILE A 71 -1.87 2.48 -3.83
CA ILE A 71 -2.78 3.27 -4.64
C ILE A 71 -3.36 2.35 -5.71
N GLU A 72 -4.59 1.91 -5.51
CA GLU A 72 -5.28 0.98 -6.42
C GLU A 72 -6.00 1.74 -7.54
N GLN A 73 -6.41 2.99 -7.29
CA GLN A 73 -6.99 3.88 -8.29
C GLN A 73 -6.03 5.00 -8.66
N ILE A 74 -5.51 4.98 -9.87
CA ILE A 74 -4.61 6.03 -10.37
C ILE A 74 -5.41 7.20 -10.95
N CYS A 75 -6.55 6.92 -11.59
CA CYS A 75 -7.41 7.93 -12.17
C CYS A 75 -8.90 7.60 -11.94
N PRO A 76 -9.72 8.55 -11.45
CA PRO A 76 -9.29 9.84 -10.88
C PRO A 76 -8.46 9.62 -9.60
N PHE A 77 -7.40 10.42 -9.42
CA PHE A 77 -6.45 10.19 -8.33
C PHE A 77 -7.08 10.54 -6.95
N PRO A 78 -6.97 9.66 -5.93
CA PRO A 78 -7.67 9.81 -4.66
C PRO A 78 -6.94 10.74 -3.67
N TYR A 79 -6.79 12.02 -4.01
CA TYR A 79 -6.04 13.00 -3.20
C TYR A 79 -6.54 13.10 -1.75
N HIS A 80 -7.85 13.11 -1.55
CA HIS A 80 -8.47 13.24 -0.23
C HIS A 80 -8.13 12.05 0.70
N LEU A 81 -8.25 10.82 0.19
CA LEU A 81 -7.89 9.61 0.95
C LEU A 81 -6.39 9.57 1.25
N LEU A 82 -5.57 9.93 0.27
CA LEU A 82 -4.12 9.96 0.47
C LEU A 82 -3.75 11.00 1.53
N ALA A 83 -4.32 12.20 1.49
CA ALA A 83 -4.08 13.23 2.50
C ALA A 83 -4.46 12.74 3.90
N GLN A 84 -5.62 12.08 4.04
CA GLN A 84 -6.06 11.48 5.30
C GLN A 84 -5.12 10.38 5.80
N GLU A 85 -4.64 9.51 4.91
CA GLU A 85 -3.70 8.46 5.27
C GLU A 85 -2.35 9.06 5.72
N MET A 86 -1.87 10.09 5.03
CA MET A 86 -0.60 10.75 5.36
C MET A 86 -0.62 11.43 6.74
N MET A 87 -1.77 11.87 7.24
CA MET A 87 -1.88 12.44 8.60
C MET A 87 -1.48 11.44 9.70
N LYS A 88 -1.52 10.13 9.43
CA LYS A 88 -1.05 9.11 10.37
C LYS A 88 0.47 9.13 10.56
N TYR A 89 1.22 9.77 9.65
CA TYR A 89 2.69 9.76 9.62
C TYR A 89 3.29 11.18 9.55
N PRO A 90 3.09 12.02 10.59
CA PRO A 90 3.43 13.45 10.53
C PRO A 90 4.93 13.73 10.35
N ASN A 91 5.80 12.83 10.80
CA ASN A 91 7.26 13.00 10.73
C ASN A 91 7.90 12.29 9.52
N ALA A 92 7.11 11.65 8.67
CA ALA A 92 7.63 10.79 7.63
C ALA A 92 7.99 11.57 6.36
N LYS A 93 9.12 11.22 5.75
CA LYS A 93 9.47 11.66 4.40
C LYS A 93 8.68 10.86 3.37
N VAL A 94 8.01 11.57 2.47
CA VAL A 94 7.24 10.97 1.38
C VAL A 94 8.19 10.66 0.22
N GLN A 95 8.38 9.38 -0.12
CA GLN A 95 9.18 9.00 -1.27
C GLN A 95 8.27 8.45 -2.36
N ARG A 96 8.22 9.15 -3.50
CA ARG A 96 7.56 8.68 -4.72
C ARG A 96 8.53 7.69 -5.38
N SER A 97 8.19 6.40 -5.43
CA SER A 97 8.85 5.51 -6.40
C SER A 97 8.43 6.03 -7.77
N ASN A 98 9.38 6.44 -8.60
CA ASN A 98 9.19 7.03 -9.92
C ASN A 98 7.95 6.47 -10.64
N PHE A 99 6.83 7.18 -10.54
CA PHE A 99 5.65 6.97 -11.36
C PHE A 99 6.01 7.53 -12.73
N SER A 100 6.82 6.79 -13.50
CA SER A 100 6.88 7.03 -14.92
C SER A 100 5.53 6.61 -15.46
N LEU A 101 4.66 7.60 -15.68
CA LEU A 101 3.53 7.48 -16.60
C LEU A 101 4.14 7.23 -17.98
N VAL A 102 4.32 5.95 -18.31
CA VAL A 102 4.50 5.46 -19.68
C VAL A 102 3.45 4.40 -19.90
#